data_AF-A0A1W1WPG8-F1
#
_entry.id   AF-A0A1W1WPG8-F1
#
_cell.length_a   1.000
_cell.length_b   1.000
_cell.length_c   1.000
_cell.angle_alpha   90.00
_cell.angle_beta   90.00
_cell.angle_gamma   90.00
#
_symmetry.space_group_name_H-M   'P 1'
#
loop_
_entity.id
_entity.type
_entity.pdbx_description
1 polymer ?
#
loop_
_entity_poly.entity_id
_entity_poly.type
_entity_poly.pdbx_seq_one_letter_code
_entity_poly.pdbx_strand_id
1 'polypeptide(L)'
;MNPPLLHVYPQATAHDSVQIVGTTAGLRLLARALADAMTTGQGTATVFTADGEGFTLTILRDNSSWTGPAWTHRTLPYTDSSSSPHDEMP
;
A
#
# COMPACT_ATOMS: atom_id res chain seq x y z
N MET A 1 -23.14 -10.99 5.70
CA MET A 1 -21.75 -11.24 5.21
C MET A 1 -20.88 -10.11 5.74
N ASN A 2 -19.68 -10.40 6.23
CA ASN A 2 -18.76 -9.33 6.64
C ASN A 2 -18.21 -8.63 5.39
N PRO A 3 -18.11 -7.28 5.39
CA PRO A 3 -17.52 -6.54 4.28
C PRO A 3 -16.06 -6.97 4.09
N PRO A 4 -15.50 -6.86 2.86
CA PRO A 4 -14.11 -7.19 2.59
C PRO A 4 -13.18 -6.11 3.14
N LEU A 5 -13.04 -6.07 4.48
CA LEU A 5 -12.17 -5.13 5.15
C LEU A 5 -10.70 -5.44 4.85
N LEU A 6 -9.90 -4.39 4.62
CA LEU A 6 -8.47 -4.47 4.43
C LEU A 6 -7.80 -3.17 4.89
N HIS A 7 -6.85 -3.27 5.82
CA HIS A 7 -6.01 -2.17 6.29
C HIS A 7 -4.54 -2.47 5.94
N VAL A 8 -3.81 -1.44 5.53
CA VAL A 8 -2.36 -1.48 5.31
C VAL A 8 -1.72 -0.56 6.33
N TYR A 9 -0.94 -1.13 7.25
CA TYR A 9 -0.22 -0.39 8.27
C TYR A 9 1.22 -0.16 7.79
N PRO A 10 1.68 1.11 7.71
CA PRO A 10 3.05 1.42 7.33
C PRO A 10 4.04 0.98 8.43
N GLN A 11 5.33 1.03 8.11
CA GLN A 11 6.39 0.86 9.10
C GLN A 11 6.34 2.04 10.09
N ALA A 12 6.50 1.79 11.39
CA ALA A 12 6.55 2.85 12.40
C ALA A 12 7.89 3.60 12.35
N THR A 13 8.98 2.87 12.15
CA THR A 13 10.32 3.41 11.93
C THR A 13 11.02 2.71 10.76
N ALA A 14 12.20 3.21 10.36
CA ALA A 14 12.95 2.61 9.26
C ALA A 14 13.27 1.14 9.56
N HIS A 15 12.95 0.27 8.61
CA HIS A 15 13.18 -1.17 8.66
C HIS A 15 12.25 -1.96 9.60
N ASP A 16 11.19 -1.34 10.13
CA ASP A 16 10.16 -2.06 10.87
C ASP A 16 9.27 -2.92 9.95
N SER A 17 8.59 -3.88 10.58
CA SER A 17 7.58 -4.69 9.89
C SER A 17 6.39 -3.85 9.47
N VAL A 18 5.86 -4.14 8.28
CA VAL A 18 4.56 -3.66 7.80
C VAL A 18 3.50 -4.73 8.05
N GLN A 19 2.25 -4.33 8.24
CA GLN A 19 1.14 -5.27 8.44
C GLN A 19 0.02 -5.02 7.45
N ILE A 20 -0.51 -6.11 6.88
CA ILE A 20 -1.76 -6.11 6.15
C ILE A 20 -2.76 -6.91 6.97
N VAL A 21 -3.85 -6.27 7.39
CA VAL A 21 -4.88 -6.90 8.20
C VAL A 21 -6.19 -6.83 7.43
N GLY A 22 -6.85 -7.96 7.26
CA GLY A 22 -8.13 -7.98 6.56
C GLY A 22 -8.99 -9.16 6.95
N THR A 23 -10.26 -9.04 6.63
CA THR A 23 -11.17 -10.20 6.67
C THR A 23 -10.75 -11.22 5.61
N THR A 24 -11.21 -12.47 5.74
CA THR A 24 -11.00 -13.49 4.70
C THR A 24 -11.43 -13.01 3.31
N ALA A 25 -12.52 -12.25 3.21
CA ALA A 25 -12.99 -11.69 1.95
C ALA A 25 -12.03 -10.63 1.40
N GLY A 26 -11.58 -9.69 2.23
CA GLY A 26 -10.59 -8.67 1.84
C GLY A 26 -9.26 -9.28 1.41
N LEU A 27 -8.73 -10.25 2.17
CA LEU A 27 -7.48 -10.93 1.84
C LEU A 27 -7.58 -11.74 0.54
N ARG A 28 -8.74 -12.33 0.23
CA ARG A 28 -8.97 -13.01 -1.06
C ARG A 28 -8.96 -12.03 -2.23
N LEU A 29 -9.55 -10.84 -2.08
CA LEU A 29 -9.52 -9.80 -3.11
C LEU A 29 -8.08 -9.29 -3.33
N LEU A 30 -7.33 -9.06 -2.25
CA LEU A 30 -5.90 -8.73 -2.34
C LEU A 30 -5.11 -9.82 -3.07
N ALA A 31 -5.29 -11.09 -2.69
CA ALA A 31 -4.59 -12.21 -3.34
C ALA A 31 -4.90 -12.28 -4.84
N ARG A 32 -6.14 -12.01 -5.24
CA ARG A 32 -6.52 -11.94 -6.65
C ARG A 32 -5.83 -10.78 -7.37
N ALA A 33 -5.88 -9.58 -6.80
CA ALA A 33 -5.20 -8.42 -7.37
C ALA A 33 -3.67 -8.64 -7.50
N LEU A 34 -3.04 -9.31 -6.54
CA LEU A 34 -1.63 -9.72 -6.63
C LEU A 34 -1.40 -10.68 -7.80
N ALA A 35 -2.25 -11.69 -7.97
CA ALA A 35 -2.15 -12.62 -9.10
C ALA A 35 -2.30 -11.93 -10.45
N ASP A 36 -3.26 -10.99 -10.56
CA ASP A 36 -3.47 -10.20 -11.77
C ASP A 36 -2.26 -9.29 -12.06
N ALA A 37 -1.66 -8.67 -11.03
CA ALA A 37 -0.45 -7.86 -11.17
C ALA A 37 0.77 -8.68 -11.62
N MET A 38 0.94 -9.89 -11.10
CA MET A 38 2.04 -10.79 -11.50
C MET A 38 1.96 -11.16 -12.97
N THR A 39 0.76 -11.31 -13.52
CA THR A 39 0.53 -11.74 -14.90
C THR A 39 0.50 -10.58 -15.88
N THR A 40 -0.22 -9.50 -15.56
CA THR A 40 -0.50 -8.39 -16.49
C THR A 40 0.31 -7.12 -16.23
N GLY A 41 0.97 -7.02 -15.08
CA GLY A 41 1.69 -5.82 -14.64
C GLY A 41 0.92 -4.96 -13.63
N GLN A 42 -0.40 -5.12 -13.54
CA GLN A 42 -1.25 -4.39 -12.59
C GLN A 42 -2.43 -5.24 -12.12
N GLY A 43 -2.88 -5.03 -10.89
CA GLY A 43 -4.12 -5.58 -10.37
C GLY A 43 -4.82 -4.58 -9.48
N THR A 44 -6.14 -4.69 -9.38
CA THR A 44 -6.97 -3.79 -8.56
C THR A 44 -7.99 -4.57 -7.75
N ALA A 45 -8.36 -4.01 -6.59
CA ALA A 45 -9.42 -4.54 -5.75
C ALA A 45 -10.17 -3.40 -5.05
N THR A 46 -11.48 -3.54 -4.91
CA THR A 46 -12.29 -2.67 -4.04
C THR A 46 -12.43 -3.33 -2.68
N VAL A 47 -11.92 -2.66 -1.64
CA VAL A 47 -11.91 -3.11 -0.25
C VAL A 47 -12.41 -1.98 0.65
N PHE A 48 -12.60 -2.24 1.93
CA PHE A 48 -13.20 -1.29 2.85
C PHE A 48 -12.33 -1.08 4.09
N THR A 49 -12.37 0.11 4.66
CA THR A 49 -11.88 0.40 6.01
C THR A 49 -12.93 0.05 7.06
N ALA A 50 -12.52 -0.04 8.33
CA ALA A 50 -13.40 -0.47 9.42
C ALA A 50 -14.59 0.46 9.69
N ASP A 51 -14.52 1.71 9.25
CA ASP A 51 -15.64 2.67 9.25
C ASP A 51 -16.64 2.45 8.09
N GLY A 52 -16.34 1.52 7.18
CA GLY A 52 -17.19 1.18 6.05
C GLY A 52 -16.91 1.99 4.79
N GLU A 53 -15.89 2.86 4.77
CA GLU A 53 -15.50 3.57 3.55
C GLU A 53 -14.75 2.65 2.58
N GLY A 54 -15.22 2.61 1.33
CA GLY A 54 -14.62 1.80 0.28
C GLY A 54 -13.45 2.53 -0.39
N PHE A 55 -12.37 1.81 -0.67
CA PHE A 55 -11.25 2.33 -1.45
C PHE A 55 -10.77 1.33 -2.50
N THR A 56 -10.10 1.87 -3.53
CA THR A 56 -9.48 1.07 -4.58
C THR A 56 -8.02 0.81 -4.23
N LEU A 57 -7.72 -0.45 -3.92
CA LEU A 57 -6.36 -0.93 -3.82
C LEU A 57 -5.80 -1.18 -5.22
N THR A 58 -4.61 -0.64 -5.51
CA THR A 58 -3.88 -0.88 -6.77
C THR A 58 -2.54 -1.54 -6.47
N ILE A 59 -2.26 -2.65 -7.13
CA ILE A 59 -1.01 -3.41 -7.06
C ILE A 59 -0.29 -3.26 -8.40
N LEU A 60 0.96 -2.81 -8.37
CA LEU A 60 1.78 -2.59 -9.56
C LEU A 60 3.02 -3.48 -9.51
N ARG A 61 3.25 -4.27 -10.56
CA ARG A 61 4.48 -5.01 -10.75
C ARG A 61 5.46 -4.14 -11.53
N ASP A 62 6.62 -3.89 -10.93
CA ASP A 62 7.73 -3.20 -11.57
C ASP A 62 8.98 -4.09 -11.49
N ASN A 63 9.49 -4.51 -12.64
CA ASN A 63 10.68 -5.38 -12.75
C ASN A 63 11.94 -4.58 -13.17
N SER A 64 11.88 -3.26 -13.15
CA SER A 64 13.05 -2.42 -13.40
C SER A 64 14.12 -2.61 -12.32
N SER A 65 15.36 -2.20 -12.62
CA SER A 65 16.46 -2.29 -11.65
C SER A 65 16.13 -1.51 -10.39
N TRP A 66 16.35 -2.12 -9.22
CA TRP A 66 16.16 -1.47 -7.92
C TRP A 66 17.05 -0.24 -7.72
N THR A 67 18.17 -0.14 -8.46
CA THR A 67 19.06 1.02 -8.50
C THR A 67 18.67 2.07 -9.56
N GLY A 68 17.66 1.78 -10.39
CA GLY A 68 17.20 2.65 -11.46
C GLY A 68 16.18 3.69 -11.00
N PRO A 69 15.92 4.72 -11.83
CA PRO A 69 15.04 5.85 -11.48
C PRO A 69 13.61 5.45 -11.12
N ALA A 70 13.11 4.33 -11.66
CA ALA A 70 11.77 3.83 -11.36
C ALA A 70 11.59 3.44 -9.89
N TRP A 71 12.65 2.98 -9.23
CA TRP A 71 12.65 2.63 -7.81
C TRP A 71 13.24 3.75 -6.94
N THR A 72 14.28 4.45 -7.39
CA THR A 72 14.95 5.49 -6.58
C THR A 72 14.16 6.81 -6.54
N HIS A 73 13.32 7.11 -7.54
CA HIS A 73 12.46 8.30 -7.57
C HIS A 73 10.99 7.98 -7.34
N ARG A 74 10.66 6.75 -6.93
CA ARG A 74 9.27 6.36 -6.66
C ARG A 74 8.76 7.18 -5.48
N THR A 75 7.68 7.92 -5.68
CA THR A 75 7.02 8.64 -4.60
C THR A 75 6.56 7.63 -3.55
N LEU A 76 7.19 7.65 -2.37
CA LEU A 76 6.78 6.82 -1.26
C LEU A 76 5.40 7.32 -0.78
N PRO A 77 4.37 6.45 -0.75
CA PRO A 77 3.07 6.87 -0.25
C PRO A 77 3.19 7.09 1.26
N TYR A 78 3.13 8.36 1.65
CA TYR A 78 3.10 8.89 3.02
C TYR A 78 4.40 8.70 3.83
N THR A 79 5.21 9.76 3.86
CA THR A 79 5.98 10.19 5.04
C THR A 79 5.06 11.09 5.85
N ASP A 80 4.65 10.68 7.05
CA ASP A 80 3.77 11.51 7.88
C ASP A 80 4.41 12.90 8.14
N SER A 81 3.61 13.97 8.09
CA SER A 81 4.06 15.35 8.29
C SER A 81 4.33 15.72 9.76
N SER A 82 4.23 14.77 10.70
CA SER A 82 4.80 14.93 12.05
C SER A 82 6.33 14.97 12.04
N SER A 83 6.98 14.67 10.91
CA SER A 83 8.37 15.03 10.61
C SER A 83 8.46 16.27 9.72
N SER A 84 7.69 17.32 10.04
CA SER A 84 8.09 18.66 9.62
C SER A 84 9.52 18.88 10.15
N PRO A 85 10.51 19.33 9.35
CA PRO A 85 11.63 20.02 9.96
C PRO A 85 10.99 21.18 10.72
N HIS A 86 11.00 21.07 12.03
CA HIS A 86 10.73 22.16 12.92
C HIS A 86 11.59 23.32 12.41
N ASP A 87 10.91 24.39 12.03
CA ASP A 87 11.37 25.77 12.12
C ASP A 87 12.89 25.94 12.27
N GLU A 88 13.58 26.31 11.20
CA GLU A 88 14.71 27.23 11.32
C GLU A 88 14.82 28.03 10.02
N MET A 89 13.98 29.07 9.94
CA MET A 89 14.38 30.30 9.26
C MET A 89 15.60 30.87 9.98
N PRO A 90 16.60 31.31 9.21
CA PRO A 90 16.87 32.76 9.19
C PRO A 90 16.66 33.40 7.81
#